data_AF-A0A966X2T7-F1
#
_entry.id   AF-A0A966X2T7-F1
#
_cell.length_a   1.000
_cell.length_b   1.000
_cell.length_c   1.000
_cell.angle_alpha   90.00
_cell.angle_beta   90.00
_cell.angle_gamma   90.00
#
_symmetry.space_group_name_H-M   'P 1'
#
loop_
_entity.id
_entity.type
_entity.pdbx_description
1 polymer ?
#
loop_
_entity_poly.entity_id
_entity_poly.type
_entity_poly.pdbx_seq_one_letter_code
_entity_poly.pdbx_strand_id
1 'polypeptide(L)' 'EKGRMHFERAIEYSGGRFLMAKVIYAEQYAKLVFDKELHDRLLTEVVNADPVAMDLTLINRVAQRRAAVLLAGSDEYF' A
#
# COMPACT_ATOMS: atom_id res chain seq x y z
N GLU A 1 3.01 -17.89 3.16
CA GLU A 1 4.18 -17.12 3.66
C GLU A 1 5.03 -16.45 2.58
N LYS A 2 5.47 -17.13 1.52
CA LYS A 2 6.34 -16.53 0.48
C LYS A 2 5.82 -15.21 -0.12
N GLY A 3 4.50 -15.08 -0.36
CA GLY A 3 3.92 -13.86 -0.94
C GLY A 3 4.13 -12.60 -0.08
N ARG A 4 3.94 -12.71 1.24
CA ARG A 4 4.17 -11.62 2.19
C ARG A 4 5.61 -11.11 2.16
N MET A 5 6.56 -12.04 2.21
CA MET A 5 7.99 -11.73 2.17
C MET A 5 8.39 -10.92 0.92
N HIS A 6 7.79 -11.20 -0.24
CA HIS A 6 8.08 -10.45 -1.46
C HIS A 6 7.60 -8.99 -1.38
N PHE A 7 6.44 -8.74 -0.77
CA PHE A 7 5.94 -7.38 -0.56
C PHE A 7 6.77 -6.62 0.47
N GLU A 8 7.12 -7.25 1.59
CA GLU A 8 7.98 -6.65 2.61
C GLU A 8 9.34 -6.26 2.02
N ARG A 9 9.99 -7.16 1.25
CA ARG A 9 11.24 -6.84 0.54
C ARG A 9 11.09 -5.71 -0.49
N ALA A 10 9.98 -5.66 -1.22
CA ALA A 10 9.74 -4.59 -2.19
C ALA A 10 9.65 -3.22 -1.50
N ILE A 11 9.07 -3.16 -0.31
CA ILE A 11 9.05 -1.95 0.52
C ILE A 11 10.48 -1.60 0.98
N GLU A 12 11.23 -2.58 1.48
CA GLU A 12 12.62 -2.40 1.95
C GLU A 12 13.56 -1.86 0.87
N TYR A 13 13.48 -2.34 -0.38
CA TYR A 13 14.37 -1.88 -1.45
C TYR A 13 14.30 -0.38 -1.73
N SER A 14 13.13 0.24 -1.49
CA SER A 14 12.97 1.69 -1.65
C SER A 14 13.19 2.48 -0.35
N GLY A 15 13.43 1.78 0.77
CA GLY A 15 13.38 2.36 2.12
C GLY A 15 11.98 2.89 2.46
N GLY A 16 10.92 2.26 1.92
CA GLY A 16 9.55 2.71 2.07
C GLY A 16 9.15 3.93 1.22
N ARG A 17 10.06 4.47 0.39
CA ARG A 17 9.76 5.64 -0.47
C ARG A 17 8.87 5.32 -1.66
N PHE A 18 8.81 4.06 -2.10
CA PHE A 18 7.93 3.63 -3.18
C PHE A 18 6.58 3.19 -2.61
N LEU A 19 5.65 4.13 -2.50
CA LEU A 19 4.38 3.92 -1.79
C LEU A 19 3.47 2.88 -2.47
N MET A 20 3.59 2.69 -3.78
CA MET A 20 2.78 1.73 -4.53
C MET A 20 3.01 0.29 -4.06
N ALA A 21 4.19 -0.05 -3.52
CA ALA A 21 4.44 -1.38 -2.96
C ALA A 21 3.46 -1.72 -1.83
N LYS A 22 3.18 -0.76 -0.93
CA LYS A 22 2.21 -0.92 0.17
C LYS A 22 0.77 -1.03 -0.36
N VAL A 23 0.42 -0.27 -1.39
CA VAL A 23 -0.91 -0.32 -2.02
C VAL A 23 -1.19 -1.70 -2.63
N ILE A 24 -0.24 -2.23 -3.41
CA ILE A 24 -0.37 -3.56 -4.01
C ILE A 24 -0.38 -4.63 -2.92
N TYR A 25 0.40 -4.46 -1.86
CA TYR A 25 0.40 -5.38 -0.73
C TYR A 25 -0.99 -5.44 -0.05
N ALA A 26 -1.63 -4.30 0.18
CA ALA A 26 -2.99 -4.24 0.69
C ALA A 26 -4.00 -4.92 -0.26
N GLU A 27 -3.97 -4.59 -1.55
CA GLU A 27 -4.94 -5.13 -2.51
C GLU A 27 -4.79 -6.62 -2.80
N GLN A 28 -3.56 -7.12 -2.93
CA GLN A 28 -3.29 -8.46 -3.47
C GLN A 28 -3.00 -9.49 -2.38
N TYR A 29 -2.52 -9.05 -1.22
CA TYR A 29 -2.26 -9.95 -0.10
C TYR A 29 -3.30 -9.77 1.01
N ALA A 30 -3.45 -8.56 1.55
CA ALA A 30 -4.31 -8.36 2.72
C ALA A 30 -5.78 -8.73 2.43
N LYS A 31 -6.31 -8.36 1.25
CA LYS A 31 -7.63 -8.83 0.79
C LYS A 31 -7.70 -10.35 0.61
N LEU A 32 -6.68 -10.96 0.01
CA LEU A 32 -6.65 -12.40 -0.26
C LEU A 32 -6.69 -13.23 1.05
N VAL A 33 -6.04 -12.75 2.10
CA VAL A 33 -5.99 -13.41 3.40
C VAL A 33 -7.04 -12.90 4.38
N PHE A 34 -7.99 -12.07 3.92
CA PHE A 34 -9.05 -11.47 4.73
C PHE A 34 -8.55 -10.71 5.97
N ASP A 35 -7.37 -10.06 5.86
CA ASP A 35 -6.77 -9.26 6.93
C ASP A 35 -7.08 -7.77 6.73
N LYS A 36 -8.24 -7.35 7.26
CA LYS A 36 -8.71 -5.96 7.17
C LYS A 36 -7.79 -4.99 7.91
N GLU A 37 -7.27 -5.38 9.07
CA GLU A 37 -6.38 -4.52 9.87
C GLU A 37 -5.10 -4.21 9.10
N LEU A 38 -4.48 -5.22 8.48
CA LEU A 38 -3.31 -5.03 7.63
C LEU A 38 -3.64 -4.16 6.40
N HIS A 39 -4.78 -4.41 5.76
CA HIS A 39 -5.23 -3.63 4.61
C HIS A 39 -5.34 -2.14 4.96
N ASP A 40 -6.13 -1.81 5.98
CA ASP A 40 -6.43 -0.41 6.33
C ASP A 40 -5.19 0.31 6.87
N ARG A 41 -4.33 -0.40 7.62
CA ARG A 41 -3.06 0.15 8.10
C ARG A 41 -2.14 0.54 6.94
N LEU A 42 -1.92 -0.36 5.98
CA LEU A 42 -1.05 -0.10 4.82
C LEU A 42 -1.55 1.07 3.98
N LEU A 43 -2.86 1.14 3.73
CA LEU A 43 -3.44 2.22 2.94
C LEU A 43 -3.40 3.56 3.67
N THR A 44 -3.67 3.56 4.98
CA THR A 44 -3.57 4.77 5.83
C THR A 44 -2.14 5.30 5.86
N GLU A 45 -1.14 4.42 5.99
CA GLU A 45 0.28 4.80 5.90
C GLU A 45 0.60 5.46 4.55
N VAL A 46 0.04 4.96 3.44
CA VAL A 46 0.26 5.54 2.11
C VAL A 46 -0.40 6.91 1.98
N VAL A 47 -1.67 7.05 2.41
CA VAL A 47 -2.41 8.31 2.34
C VAL A 47 -1.70 9.42 3.11
N ASN A 48 -1.12 9.10 4.28
CA ASN A 48 -0.46 10.07 5.15
C ASN A 48 1.04 10.29 4.86
N ALA A 49 1.66 9.48 3.99
CA ALA A 49 3.08 9.61 3.68
C ALA A 49 3.39 10.88 2.89
N ASP A 50 4.63 11.38 3.00
CA ASP A 50 5.13 12.39 2.07
C ASP A 50 5.38 11.72 0.69
N PRO A 51 4.68 12.15 -0.37
CA PRO A 51 4.87 11.56 -1.68
C PRO A 51 6.15 12.04 -2.37
N VAL A 52 6.79 13.12 -1.90
CA VAL A 52 7.95 13.73 -2.56
C VAL A 52 9.18 12.84 -2.37
N ALA A 53 9.64 12.25 -3.48
CA ALA A 53 10.86 11.47 -3.52
C ALA A 53 11.45 11.52 -4.93
N MET A 54 12.78 11.58 -5.02
CA MET A 54 13.51 11.57 -6.29
C MET A 54 13.03 10.39 -7.17
N ASP A 55 12.63 10.71 -8.40
CA ASP A 55 12.06 9.81 -9.41
C ASP A 55 10.76 9.07 -9.04
N LEU A 56 10.19 9.32 -7.86
CA LEU A 56 9.02 8.59 -7.35
C LEU A 56 7.81 9.49 -7.08
N THR A 57 7.95 10.82 -7.11
CA THR A 57 6.87 11.74 -6.74
C THR A 57 5.55 11.49 -7.48
N LEU A 58 5.59 11.32 -8.80
CA LEU A 58 4.38 11.10 -9.59
C LEU A 58 3.70 9.78 -9.19
N ILE A 59 4.46 8.69 -9.14
CA ILE A 59 3.88 7.37 -8.83
C ILE A 59 3.40 7.29 -7.37
N ASN A 60 4.02 8.03 -6.45
CA ASN A 60 3.59 8.14 -5.07
C ASN A 60 2.27 8.91 -4.95
N ARG A 61 2.07 9.99 -5.72
CA ARG A 61 0.76 10.68 -5.79
C ARG A 61 -0.34 9.76 -6.34
N VAL A 62 -0.01 8.94 -7.34
CA VAL A 62 -0.94 7.92 -7.87
C VAL A 62 -1.27 6.88 -6.79
N ALA A 63 -0.26 6.40 -6.06
CA ALA A 63 -0.45 5.46 -4.95
C ALA A 63 -1.37 6.04 -3.87
N GLN A 64 -1.19 7.31 -3.48
CA GLN A 64 -2.07 7.99 -2.53
C GLN A 64 -3.52 8.04 -2.98
N ARG A 65 -3.76 8.44 -4.24
CA ARG A 65 -5.11 8.47 -4.80
C ARG A 65 -5.76 7.10 -4.80
N ARG A 66 -5.01 6.06 -5.19
CA ARG A 66 -5.49 4.67 -5.18
C ARG A 66 -5.78 4.19 -3.76
N ALA A 67 -4.90 4.48 -2.81
CA ALA A 67 -5.07 4.11 -1.41
C ALA A 67 -6.33 4.73 -0.80
N ALA A 68 -6.61 6.01 -1.07
CA ALA A 68 -7.81 6.68 -0.60
C ALA A 68 -9.10 6.03 -1.13
N VAL A 69 -9.12 5.65 -2.42
CA VAL A 69 -10.27 4.95 -3.02
C VAL A 69 -10.48 3.58 -2.38
N LEU A 70 -9.41 2.81 -2.20
CA LEU A 70 -9.49 1.48 -1.60
C LEU A 70 -9.92 1.51 -0.13
N LEU A 71 -9.42 2.49 0.64
CA LEU A 71 -9.78 2.66 2.04
C LEU A 71 -11.25 3.05 2.20
N ALA A 72 -11.76 3.93 1.33
CA ALA A 72 -13.17 4.33 1.32
C ALA A 72 -14.12 3.16 1.02
N GLY A 73 -13.69 2.18 0.22
CA GLY A 73 -14.48 0.97 -0.08
C GLY A 73 -14.18 -0.23 0.83
N SER A 74 -13.33 -0.09 1.87
CA SER A 74 -12.86 -1.24 2.66
C SER A 74 -14.01 -2.02 3.31
N ASP A 75 -14.98 -1.30 3.89
CA ASP A 75 -16.16 -1.89 4.56
C ASP A 75 -17.12 -2.64 3.63
N GLU A 76 -17.04 -2.43 2.31
CA GLU A 76 -17.87 -3.15 1.33
C GLU A 76 -17.26 -4.51 0.93
N TYR A 77 -15.95 -4.68 1.12
CA TYR A 77 -15.21 -5.88 0.69
C TYR A 77 -14.83 -6.83 1.83
N PHE A 78 -14.78 -6.35 3.07
CA PHE A 78 -14.43 -7.11 4.28
C PHE A 78 -15.60 -7.16 5.24
#